data_AF-A0A2C0ZTF6-F1
#
_entry.id   AF-A0A2C0ZTF6-F1
#
_cell.length_a   1.000
_cell.length_b   1.000
_cell.length_c   1.000
_cell.angle_alpha   90.00
_cell.angle_beta   90.00
_cell.angle_gamma   90.00
#
_symmetry.space_group_name_H-M   'P 1'
#
loop_
_entity.id
_entity.type
_entity.pdbx_description
1 polymer ?
#
loop_
_entity_poly.entity_id
_entity_poly.type
_entity_poly.pdbx_seq_one_letter_code
_entity_poly.pdbx_strand_id
1 'polypeptide(L)'
;MKLLVTIREKEEVQKHTEDFIKLFEQSEINVAFIKLLVNHLNPNVPNLEQIARLLQNNSSVSAVLSRLIDSLVESEDENISDGFEYSTSDLSKYFQVSQTTINKWINKGRFIGVNRERNKHKKINENVEWKSFDGSRIKIKEIVENYQINNTKPPKISKEEEREEILLEINALREKYRGDLDQILASKDN
;
A
#
# COMPACT_ATOMS: atom_id res chain seq x y z
N MET A 1 -3.06 -18.80 5.67
CA MET A 1 -2.23 -17.83 4.93
C MET A 1 -3.11 -16.62 4.67
N LYS A 2 -2.83 -15.46 5.27
CA LYS A 2 -3.61 -14.23 5.05
C LYS A 2 -2.94 -13.48 3.89
N LEU A 3 -3.68 -13.22 2.82
CA LEU A 3 -3.17 -12.41 1.71
C LEU A 3 -3.12 -10.95 2.18
N LEU A 4 -1.99 -10.29 1.98
CA LEU A 4 -1.85 -8.85 2.17
C LEU A 4 -2.46 -8.16 0.96
N VAL A 5 -3.46 -7.32 1.19
CA VAL A 5 -4.04 -6.46 0.15
C VAL A 5 -3.38 -5.09 0.27
N THR A 6 -2.70 -4.67 -0.79
CA THR A 6 -2.02 -3.38 -0.90
C THR A 6 -3.03 -2.24 -1.07
N ILE A 7 -2.64 -1.02 -0.71
CA ILE A 7 -3.49 0.18 -0.94
C ILE A 7 -3.85 0.32 -2.42
N ARG A 8 -2.91 0.02 -3.33
CA ARG A 8 -3.15 0.04 -4.78
C ARG A 8 -4.22 -0.96 -5.21
N GLU A 9 -4.19 -2.18 -4.69
CA GLU A 9 -5.23 -3.18 -4.99
C GLU A 9 -6.60 -2.73 -4.46
N LYS A 10 -6.65 -2.03 -3.32
CA LYS A 10 -7.89 -1.43 -2.82
C LYS A 10 -8.40 -0.32 -3.74
N GLU A 11 -7.52 0.57 -4.19
CA GLU A 11 -7.88 1.64 -5.13
C GLU A 11 -8.32 1.07 -6.49
N GLU A 12 -7.70 -0.02 -6.94
CA GLU A 12 -8.08 -0.73 -8.16
C GLU A 12 -9.48 -1.36 -8.01
N VAL A 13 -9.76 -2.00 -6.88
CA VAL A 13 -11.10 -2.53 -6.57
C VAL A 13 -12.14 -1.42 -6.49
N GLN A 14 -11.82 -0.27 -5.87
CA GLN A 14 -12.72 0.88 -5.84
C GLN A 14 -13.01 1.41 -7.25
N LYS A 15 -11.99 1.54 -8.11
CA LYS A 15 -12.16 2.00 -9.50
C LYS A 15 -13.04 1.06 -10.33
N HIS A 16 -12.99 -0.24 -10.05
CA HIS A 16 -13.76 -1.26 -10.76
C HIS A 16 -15.05 -1.67 -10.06
N THR A 17 -15.48 -0.96 -9.01
CA THR A 17 -16.68 -1.32 -8.23
C THR A 17 -17.93 -1.39 -9.10
N GLU A 18 -18.12 -0.45 -10.03
CA GLU A 18 -19.24 -0.47 -10.97
C GLU A 18 -19.18 -1.66 -11.94
N ASP A 19 -17.99 -2.06 -12.37
CA ASP A 19 -17.80 -3.19 -13.27
C ASP A 19 -18.11 -4.51 -12.55
N PHE A 20 -17.68 -4.64 -11.29
CA PHE A 20 -18.07 -5.76 -10.44
C PHE A 20 -19.59 -5.79 -10.27
N ILE A 21 -20.23 -4.67 -9.92
CA ILE A 21 -21.69 -4.61 -9.77
C ILE A 21 -22.40 -5.07 -11.04
N LYS A 22 -22.00 -4.59 -12.22
CA LYS A 22 -22.58 -5.01 -13.51
C LYS A 22 -22.38 -6.50 -13.78
N LEU A 23 -21.21 -7.04 -13.45
CA LEU A 23 -20.92 -8.46 -13.63
C LEU A 23 -21.80 -9.34 -12.73
N PHE A 24 -22.10 -8.88 -11.52
CA PHE A 24 -23.02 -9.53 -10.60
C PHE A 24 -24.51 -9.33 -10.97
N GLU A 25 -24.89 -8.19 -11.54
CA GLU A 25 -26.26 -7.95 -12.03
C GLU A 25 -26.59 -8.74 -13.31
N GLN A 26 -25.61 -8.98 -14.17
CA GLN A 26 -25.78 -9.77 -15.41
C GLN A 26 -25.77 -11.28 -15.16
N SER A 27 -25.14 -11.70 -14.07
CA SER A 27 -25.13 -13.08 -13.64
C SER A 27 -26.39 -13.42 -12.84
N GLU A 28 -26.89 -14.65 -12.93
CA GLU A 28 -27.84 -15.20 -11.95
C GLU A 28 -27.14 -15.47 -10.59
N ILE A 29 -26.22 -14.59 -10.15
CA ILE A 29 -25.61 -14.70 -8.84
C ILE A 29 -26.71 -14.48 -7.81
N ASN A 30 -27.20 -15.62 -7.34
CA ASN A 30 -28.22 -15.71 -6.32
C ASN A 30 -27.71 -14.97 -5.08
N VAL A 31 -28.58 -14.17 -4.46
CA VAL A 31 -28.40 -13.53 -3.15
C VAL A 31 -27.76 -14.49 -2.12
N ALA A 32 -27.96 -15.80 -2.27
CA ALA A 32 -27.27 -16.86 -1.53
C ALA A 32 -25.73 -16.79 -1.56
N PHE A 33 -25.10 -16.48 -2.69
CA PHE A 33 -23.64 -16.37 -2.80
C PHE A 33 -23.11 -15.17 -2.01
N ILE A 34 -23.78 -14.02 -2.10
CA ILE A 34 -23.41 -12.83 -1.33
C ILE A 34 -23.62 -13.06 0.17
N LYS A 35 -24.70 -13.76 0.55
CA LYS A 35 -24.92 -14.21 1.94
C LYS A 35 -23.78 -15.11 2.42
N LEU A 36 -23.30 -16.03 1.58
CA LEU A 36 -22.17 -16.90 1.90
C LEU A 36 -20.87 -16.10 2.09
N LEU A 37 -20.60 -15.12 1.23
CA LEU A 37 -19.47 -14.21 1.39
C LEU A 37 -19.56 -13.43 2.71
N VAL A 38 -20.68 -12.74 2.96
CA VAL A 38 -20.89 -11.96 4.20
C VAL A 38 -20.73 -12.82 5.45
N ASN A 39 -21.24 -14.05 5.45
CA ASN A 39 -21.10 -14.98 6.57
C ASN A 39 -19.66 -15.48 6.80
N HIS A 40 -18.78 -15.34 5.82
CA HIS A 40 -17.36 -15.69 5.93
C HIS A 40 -16.45 -14.47 6.09
N LEU A 41 -17.02 -13.26 6.06
CA LEU A 41 -16.31 -12.05 6.45
C LEU A 41 -16.09 -12.00 7.96
N ASN A 42 -15.00 -11.35 8.37
CA ASN A 42 -14.68 -11.15 9.78
C ASN A 42 -15.78 -10.28 10.44
N PRO A 43 -16.27 -10.63 11.65
CA PRO A 43 -17.22 -9.78 12.40
C PRO A 43 -16.72 -8.35 12.66
N ASN A 44 -15.42 -8.09 12.56
CA ASN A 44 -14.82 -6.77 12.72
C ASN A 44 -14.99 -5.85 11.50
N VAL A 45 -15.65 -6.30 10.42
CA VAL A 45 -15.97 -5.43 9.27
C VAL A 45 -17.04 -4.41 9.70
N PRO A 46 -16.79 -3.11 9.56
CA PRO A 46 -17.77 -2.07 9.86
C PRO A 46 -19.07 -2.31 9.10
N ASN A 47 -20.21 -1.97 9.71
CA ASN A 47 -21.52 -2.04 9.06
C ASN A 47 -21.98 -3.45 8.60
N LEU A 48 -21.29 -4.54 8.98
CA LEU A 48 -21.66 -5.92 8.61
C LEU A 48 -23.11 -6.27 9.00
N GLU A 49 -23.58 -5.85 10.18
CA GLU A 49 -24.97 -6.05 10.60
C GLU A 49 -25.98 -5.33 9.70
N GLN A 50 -25.64 -4.12 9.22
CA GLN A 50 -26.50 -3.36 8.33
C GLN A 50 -26.56 -4.01 6.94
N ILE A 51 -25.42 -4.50 6.44
CA ILE A 51 -25.32 -5.25 5.18
C ILE A 51 -26.13 -6.56 5.26
N ALA A 52 -26.02 -7.29 6.38
CA ALA A 52 -26.79 -8.51 6.62
C ALA A 52 -28.30 -8.25 6.63
N ARG A 53 -28.76 -7.13 7.20
CA ARG A 53 -30.18 -6.71 7.17
C ARG A 53 -30.64 -6.36 5.76
N LEU A 54 -29.82 -5.67 4.96
CA LEU A 54 -30.16 -5.36 3.57
C LEU A 54 -30.33 -6.63 2.72
N LEU A 55 -29.52 -7.66 2.97
CA LEU A 55 -29.63 -8.98 2.34
C LEU A 55 -30.88 -9.77 2.72
N GLN A 56 -31.50 -9.46 3.86
CA GLN A 56 -32.76 -10.08 4.30
C GLN A 56 -33.98 -9.40 3.68
N ASN A 57 -33.88 -8.09 3.36
CA ASN A 57 -35.01 -7.28 2.89
C ASN A 57 -35.22 -7.28 1.37
N ASN A 58 -34.64 -8.23 0.62
CA ASN A 58 -34.71 -8.27 -0.85
C ASN A 58 -34.21 -6.98 -1.51
N SER A 59 -33.25 -6.30 -0.87
CA SER A 59 -32.65 -5.09 -1.42
C SER A 59 -31.89 -5.41 -2.71
N SER A 60 -31.81 -4.43 -3.62
CA SER A 60 -31.03 -4.58 -4.86
C SER A 60 -29.61 -5.07 -4.55
N VAL A 61 -29.19 -6.12 -5.25
CA VAL A 61 -27.85 -6.73 -5.12
C VAL A 61 -26.74 -5.68 -5.24
N SER A 62 -26.92 -4.69 -6.13
CA SER A 62 -25.97 -3.59 -6.31
C SER A 62 -25.78 -2.72 -5.08
N ALA A 63 -26.86 -2.41 -4.35
CA ALA A 63 -26.77 -1.59 -3.14
C ALA A 63 -26.05 -2.32 -2.00
N VAL A 64 -26.23 -3.65 -1.92
CA VAL A 64 -25.54 -4.48 -0.94
C VAL A 64 -24.05 -4.59 -1.28
N LEU A 65 -23.72 -4.88 -2.55
CA LEU A 65 -22.33 -5.05 -2.99
C LEU A 65 -21.53 -3.76 -2.83
N SER A 66 -22.10 -2.61 -3.21
CA SER A 66 -21.44 -1.31 -3.04
C SER A 66 -21.04 -1.10 -1.58
N ARG A 67 -21.99 -1.24 -0.66
CA ARG A 67 -21.76 -1.07 0.79
C ARG A 67 -20.77 -2.08 1.36
N LEU A 68 -20.79 -3.31 0.83
CA LEU A 68 -19.86 -4.34 1.26
C LEU A 68 -18.44 -4.00 0.83
N ILE A 69 -18.24 -3.57 -0.41
CA ILE A 69 -16.93 -3.13 -0.91
C ILE A 69 -16.43 -1.93 -0.10
N ASP A 70 -17.27 -0.92 0.12
CA ASP A 70 -16.93 0.25 0.93
C ASP A 70 -16.52 -0.15 2.36
N SER A 71 -17.30 -1.03 3.00
CA SER A 71 -17.00 -1.50 4.35
C SER A 71 -15.71 -2.30 4.45
N LEU A 72 -15.38 -3.09 3.43
CA LEU A 72 -14.14 -3.87 3.39
C LEU A 72 -12.92 -2.97 3.23
N VAL A 73 -13.04 -1.90 2.44
CA VAL A 73 -11.97 -0.91 2.29
C VAL A 73 -11.73 -0.18 3.62
N GLU A 74 -12.79 0.21 4.33
CA GLU A 74 -12.72 0.92 5.62
C GLU A 74 -12.22 0.05 6.78
N SER A 75 -12.52 -1.27 6.77
CA SER A 75 -12.26 -2.18 7.89
C SER A 75 -10.80 -2.38 8.31
N GLU A 76 -9.83 -1.96 7.50
CA GLU A 76 -8.40 -2.11 7.80
C GLU A 76 -7.74 -0.88 8.44
N ASP A 77 -8.43 0.27 8.51
CA ASP A 77 -7.79 1.52 8.96
C ASP A 77 -7.83 1.76 10.48
N GLU A 78 -8.67 1.05 11.24
CA GLU A 78 -8.93 1.39 12.65
C GLU A 78 -8.32 0.47 13.73
N ASN A 79 -7.73 -0.69 13.39
CA ASN A 79 -7.15 -1.59 14.40
C ASN A 79 -5.62 -1.60 14.40
N ILE A 80 -5.01 -0.74 15.24
CA ILE A 80 -3.55 -0.73 15.50
C ILE A 80 -3.07 -2.06 16.11
N SER A 81 -3.95 -2.92 16.63
CA SER A 81 -3.56 -4.21 17.26
C SER A 81 -3.60 -5.42 16.33
N ASP A 82 -4.27 -5.36 15.17
CA ASP A 82 -4.47 -6.54 14.28
C ASP A 82 -3.55 -6.55 13.04
N GLY A 83 -2.65 -5.57 12.95
CA GLY A 83 -1.68 -5.46 11.87
C GLY A 83 -0.44 -6.36 12.01
N PHE A 84 0.25 -6.60 10.90
CA PHE A 84 1.51 -7.34 10.89
C PHE A 84 2.57 -6.66 11.77
N GLU A 85 3.35 -7.47 12.47
CA GLU A 85 4.37 -6.98 13.38
C GLU A 85 5.77 -7.16 12.79
N TYR A 86 6.48 -6.05 12.61
CA TYR A 86 7.85 -6.04 12.10
C TYR A 86 8.88 -6.01 13.22
N SER A 87 9.94 -6.81 13.08
CA SER A 87 11.12 -6.67 13.92
C SER A 87 11.96 -5.47 13.47
N THR A 88 12.83 -4.97 14.36
CA THR A 88 13.81 -3.93 13.99
C THR A 88 14.74 -4.37 12.84
N SER A 89 15.01 -5.67 12.70
CA SER A 89 15.74 -6.23 11.56
C SER A 89 14.93 -6.23 10.26
N ASP A 90 13.61 -6.41 10.32
CA ASP A 90 12.78 -6.31 9.11
C ASP A 90 12.71 -4.86 8.63
N LEU A 91 12.45 -3.94 9.55
CA LEU A 91 12.44 -2.51 9.25
C LEU A 91 13.78 -2.02 8.71
N SER A 92 14.91 -2.55 9.18
CA SER A 92 16.21 -2.16 8.62
C SER A 92 16.33 -2.45 7.12
N LYS A 93 15.67 -3.50 6.62
CA LYS A 93 15.64 -3.83 5.18
C LYS A 93 14.78 -2.83 4.43
N TYR A 94 13.55 -2.61 4.89
CA TYR A 94 12.59 -1.72 4.22
C TYR A 94 13.05 -0.26 4.19
N PHE A 95 13.66 0.22 5.29
CA PHE A 95 14.23 1.57 5.36
C PHE A 95 15.62 1.68 4.73
N GLN A 96 16.24 0.58 4.30
CA GLN A 96 17.61 0.53 3.77
C GLN A 96 18.65 1.18 4.70
N VAL A 97 18.54 0.95 6.01
CA VAL A 97 19.45 1.48 7.04
C VAL A 97 19.88 0.38 7.98
N SER A 98 20.91 0.63 8.80
CA SER A 98 21.30 -0.33 9.84
C SER A 98 20.21 -0.51 10.91
N GLN A 99 20.12 -1.71 11.51
CA GLN A 99 19.27 -1.97 12.69
C GLN A 99 19.60 -0.99 13.85
N THR A 100 20.86 -0.57 13.99
CA THR A 100 21.29 0.45 14.94
C THR A 100 20.61 1.80 14.68
N THR A 101 20.41 2.18 13.41
CA THR A 101 19.69 3.40 13.02
C THR A 101 18.23 3.34 13.44
N ILE A 102 17.54 2.22 13.16
CA ILE A 102 16.16 1.99 13.59
C ILE A 102 16.04 2.10 15.11
N ASN A 103 16.95 1.47 15.85
CA ASN A 103 17.01 1.56 17.31
C ASN A 103 17.20 3.00 17.81
N LYS A 104 18.05 3.79 17.15
CA LYS A 104 18.23 5.22 17.48
C LYS A 104 16.95 6.01 17.21
N TRP A 105 16.22 5.72 16.13
CA TRP A 105 14.96 6.40 15.81
C TRP A 105 13.84 6.07 16.79
N ILE A 106 13.76 4.81 17.26
CA ILE A 106 12.84 4.42 18.34
C ILE A 106 13.14 5.23 19.61
N ASN A 107 14.41 5.30 20.02
CA ASN A 107 14.81 6.07 21.21
C ASN A 107 14.55 7.57 21.06
N LYS A 108 14.56 8.10 19.83
CA LYS A 108 14.22 9.49 19.52
C LYS A 108 12.72 9.74 19.38
N GLY A 109 11.87 8.74 19.61
CA GLY A 109 10.42 8.86 19.49
C GLY A 109 9.94 9.10 18.06
N ARG A 110 10.70 8.67 17.04
CA ARG A 110 10.26 8.80 15.65
C ARG A 110 9.18 7.80 15.28
N PHE A 111 9.11 6.66 15.96
CA PHE A 111 8.00 5.72 15.84
C PHE A 111 6.96 6.09 16.91
N ILE A 112 5.82 6.61 16.48
CA ILE A 112 4.81 7.18 17.37
C ILE A 112 4.20 6.07 18.24
N GLY A 113 4.12 6.31 19.56
CA GLY A 113 3.62 5.32 20.52
C GLY A 113 4.58 4.14 20.79
N VAL A 114 5.74 4.08 20.14
CA VAL A 114 6.69 2.98 20.30
C VAL A 114 7.80 3.37 21.28
N ASN A 115 7.66 2.95 22.53
CA ASN A 115 8.72 3.09 23.55
C ASN A 115 9.58 1.82 23.73
N ARG A 116 10.87 1.99 24.00
CA ARG A 116 11.78 0.84 24.22
C ARG A 116 11.63 0.32 25.65
N GLU A 117 11.20 -0.93 25.81
CA GLU A 117 11.38 -1.67 27.07
C GLU A 117 12.82 -2.18 27.16
N ARG A 118 13.45 -2.08 28.33
CA ARG A 118 14.79 -2.65 28.55
C ARG A 118 14.73 -4.18 28.34
N ASN A 119 15.67 -4.69 27.56
CA ASN A 119 15.92 -6.12 27.33
C ASN A 119 14.87 -6.93 26.54
N LYS A 120 13.97 -6.28 25.79
CA LYS A 120 13.07 -7.00 24.85
C LYS A 120 13.29 -6.57 23.41
N HIS A 121 13.29 -7.56 22.50
CA HIS A 121 13.17 -7.31 21.08
C HIS A 121 11.77 -6.76 20.81
N LYS A 122 11.69 -5.46 20.50
CA LYS A 122 10.41 -4.82 20.25
C LYS A 122 9.96 -5.11 18.82
N LYS A 123 8.73 -5.61 18.70
CA LYS A 123 8.00 -5.67 17.46
C LYS A 123 7.20 -4.38 17.26
N ILE A 124 7.12 -3.92 16.03
CA ILE A 124 6.47 -2.66 15.64
C ILE A 124 5.33 -3.01 14.70
N ASN A 125 4.13 -2.60 15.07
CA ASN A 125 2.94 -2.83 14.24
C ASN A 125 3.01 -2.01 12.94
N GLU A 126 2.52 -2.56 11.84
CA GLU A 126 2.48 -1.90 10.53
C GLU A 126 1.68 -0.58 10.53
N ASN A 127 0.72 -0.44 11.43
CA ASN A 127 -0.11 0.76 11.57
C ASN A 127 0.56 1.87 12.39
N VAL A 128 1.76 1.64 12.92
CA VAL A 128 2.54 2.69 13.60
C VAL A 128 2.93 3.78 12.61
N GLU A 129 2.79 5.03 13.02
CA GLU A 129 3.34 6.17 12.27
C GLU A 129 4.83 6.35 12.55
N TRP A 130 5.61 6.58 11.49
CA TRP A 130 6.99 7.02 11.55
C TRP A 130 7.10 8.49 11.14
N LYS A 131 7.84 9.27 11.92
CA LYS A 131 8.14 10.66 11.66
C LYS A 131 9.42 10.79 10.84
N SER A 132 9.28 11.30 9.63
CA SER A 132 10.38 11.61 8.72
C SER A 132 11.20 12.82 9.18
N PHE A 133 12.32 13.06 8.50
CA PHE A 133 13.22 14.19 8.78
C PHE A 133 12.60 15.55 8.45
N ASP A 134 11.75 15.60 7.42
CA ASP A 134 10.96 16.78 7.04
C ASP A 134 9.76 17.04 7.97
N GLY A 135 9.51 16.13 8.92
CA GLY A 135 8.39 16.21 9.86
C GLY A 135 7.11 15.55 9.39
N SER A 136 7.06 15.01 8.16
CA SER A 136 5.93 14.21 7.68
C SER A 136 5.76 12.93 8.50
N ARG A 137 4.53 12.41 8.52
CA ARG A 137 4.17 11.16 9.20
C ARG A 137 3.71 10.15 8.16
N ILE A 138 4.29 8.97 8.21
CA ILE A 138 4.09 7.92 7.23
C ILE A 138 3.85 6.61 7.99
N LYS A 139 2.81 5.86 7.66
CA LYS A 139 2.57 4.55 8.29
C LYS A 139 3.68 3.57 7.89
N ILE A 140 4.06 2.65 8.78
CA ILE A 140 5.05 1.60 8.45
C ILE A 140 4.59 0.76 7.26
N LYS A 141 3.29 0.44 7.17
CA LYS A 141 2.70 -0.26 6.03
C LYS A 141 3.06 0.41 4.69
N GLU A 142 2.88 1.73 4.58
CA GLU A 142 3.20 2.48 3.36
C GLU A 142 4.69 2.42 3.00
N ILE A 143 5.58 2.45 4.00
CA ILE A 143 7.03 2.36 3.78
C ILE A 143 7.40 0.98 3.24
N VAL A 144 6.79 -0.08 3.77
CA VAL A 144 7.00 -1.45 3.30
C VAL A 144 6.47 -1.63 1.88
N GLU A 145 5.28 -1.11 1.60
CA GLU A 145 4.68 -1.15 0.26
C GLU A 145 5.54 -0.39 -0.76
N ASN A 146 5.96 0.84 -0.46
CA ASN A 146 6.86 1.61 -1.32
C ASN A 146 8.17 0.88 -1.58
N TYR A 147 8.75 0.24 -0.56
CA TYR A 147 9.93 -0.59 -0.74
C TYR A 147 9.66 -1.77 -1.68
N GLN A 148 8.52 -2.45 -1.53
CA GLN A 148 8.16 -3.58 -2.38
C GLN A 148 7.95 -3.15 -3.83
N ILE A 149 7.24 -2.05 -4.07
CA ILE A 149 7.03 -1.48 -5.42
C ILE A 149 8.37 -1.17 -6.09
N ASN A 150 9.27 -0.53 -5.34
CA ASN A 150 10.58 -0.14 -5.87
C ASN A 150 11.56 -1.32 -6.03
N ASN A 151 11.31 -2.45 -5.37
CA ASN A 151 12.14 -3.66 -5.45
C ASN A 151 11.51 -4.80 -6.26
N THR A 152 10.21 -4.74 -6.58
CA THR A 152 9.68 -5.51 -7.70
C THR A 152 10.43 -5.04 -8.91
N LYS A 153 11.17 -5.98 -9.53
CA LYS A 153 11.82 -5.73 -10.81
C LYS A 153 10.80 -5.01 -11.70
N PRO A 154 11.18 -3.92 -12.38
CA PRO A 154 10.30 -3.35 -13.38
C PRO A 154 9.82 -4.50 -14.28
N PRO A 155 8.61 -4.42 -14.86
CA PRO A 155 8.18 -5.38 -15.87
C PRO A 155 9.36 -5.63 -16.82
N LYS A 156 9.53 -6.86 -17.31
CA LYS A 156 10.57 -7.16 -18.31
C LYS A 156 10.25 -6.34 -19.57
N ILE A 157 10.65 -5.07 -19.56
CA ILE A 157 10.72 -4.17 -20.68
C ILE A 157 11.71 -4.84 -21.63
N SER A 158 11.36 -4.90 -22.92
CA SER A 158 12.29 -5.47 -23.90
C SER A 158 13.58 -4.65 -23.87
N LYS A 159 14.72 -5.27 -24.17
CA LYS A 159 15.99 -4.53 -24.26
C LYS A 159 15.89 -3.35 -25.25
N GLU A 160 15.04 -3.48 -26.25
CA GLU A 160 14.70 -2.42 -27.21
C GLU A 160 13.95 -1.24 -26.57
N GLU A 161 12.93 -1.51 -25.75
CA GLU A 161 12.15 -0.47 -25.06
C GLU A 161 13.00 0.26 -24.02
N GLU A 162 13.84 -0.46 -23.26
CA GLU A 162 14.80 0.12 -22.30
C GLU A 162 15.81 1.02 -23.03
N ARG A 163 16.28 0.59 -24.20
CA ARG A 163 17.18 1.39 -25.04
C ARG A 163 16.51 2.68 -25.53
N GLU A 164 15.25 2.62 -25.93
CA GLU A 164 14.49 3.79 -26.39
C GLU A 164 14.26 4.81 -25.26
N GLU A 165 13.91 4.33 -24.06
CA GLU A 165 13.70 5.19 -22.89
C GLU A 165 14.99 5.89 -22.45
N ILE A 166 16.12 5.17 -22.42
CA ILE A 166 17.44 5.75 -22.13
C ILE A 166 17.83 6.79 -23.18
N LEU A 167 17.56 6.54 -24.47
CA LEU A 167 17.85 7.50 -25.54
C LEU A 167 16.98 8.77 -25.42
N LEU A 168 15.71 8.61 -25.05
CA LEU A 168 14.82 9.75 -24.79
C LEU A 168 15.34 10.60 -23.63
N GLU A 169 15.77 9.97 -22.54
CA GLU A 169 16.31 10.68 -21.38
C GLU A 169 17.64 11.39 -21.69
N ILE A 170 18.55 10.74 -22.42
CA ILE A 170 19.80 11.37 -22.91
C ILE A 170 19.50 12.60 -23.77
N ASN A 171 18.52 12.51 -24.69
CA ASN A 171 18.15 13.62 -25.56
C ASN A 171 17.51 14.76 -24.76
N ALA A 172 16.61 14.47 -23.84
CA ALA A 172 15.99 15.47 -22.96
C ALA A 172 17.04 16.21 -22.12
N LEU A 173 18.05 15.49 -21.62
CA LEU A 173 19.18 16.08 -20.89
C LEU A 173 20.07 16.93 -21.80
N ARG A 174 20.37 16.49 -23.02
CA ARG A 174 21.12 17.28 -24.01
C ARG A 174 20.42 18.58 -24.37
N GLU A 175 19.10 18.55 -24.56
CA GLU A 175 18.30 19.75 -24.80
C GLU A 175 18.31 20.69 -23.59
N LYS A 176 18.09 20.14 -22.39
CA LYS A 176 18.07 20.90 -21.14
C LYS A 176 19.38 21.61 -20.87
N TYR A 177 20.51 20.95 -21.13
CA TYR A 177 21.84 21.48 -20.86
C TYR A 177 22.56 22.01 -22.12
N ARG A 178 21.87 22.06 -23.26
CA ARG A 178 22.31 22.66 -24.54
C ARG A 178 23.68 22.19 -25.01
N GLY A 179 23.95 20.90 -24.88
CA GLY A 179 25.24 20.35 -25.32
C GLY A 179 25.42 18.91 -24.89
N ASP A 180 26.45 18.28 -25.44
CA ASP A 180 26.89 16.99 -24.95
C ASP A 180 27.61 17.14 -23.61
N LEU A 181 27.65 16.05 -22.82
CA LEU A 181 28.26 16.05 -21.49
C LEU A 181 29.67 16.66 -21.49
N ASP A 182 30.48 16.29 -22.48
CA ASP A 182 31.86 16.76 -22.63
C ASP A 182 31.94 18.28 -22.89
N GLN A 183 30.96 18.85 -23.58
CA GLN A 183 30.88 20.28 -23.87
C GLN A 183 30.44 21.09 -22.63
N ILE A 184 29.52 20.52 -21.85
CA ILE A 184 29.05 21.12 -20.58
C ILE A 184 30.16 21.07 -19.53
N LEU A 185 30.94 20.00 -19.48
CA LEU A 185 32.09 19.89 -18.58
C LEU A 185 33.20 20.85 -18.98
N ALA A 186 33.55 20.92 -20.27
CA ALA A 186 34.58 21.83 -20.77
C ALA A 186 34.24 23.32 -20.57
N SER A 187 32.95 23.69 -20.53
CA SER A 187 32.50 25.07 -20.27
C SER A 187 32.46 25.46 -18.79
N LYS A 188 32.67 24.52 -17.86
CA LYS A 188 32.78 24.78 -16.42
C LYS A 188 34.20 24.98 -15.92
N ASP A 189 35.20 24.54 -16.68
CA ASP A 189 36.63 24.63 -16.33
C ASP A 189 37.33 25.88 -16.88
N ASN A 190 36.59 26.81 -17.51
CA ASN A 190 37.01 28.16 -17.89
C ASN A 190 36.22 29.22 -17.11
#